data_AF-A0A7D7VRI3-F1
#
_entry.id   AF-A0A7D7VRI3-F1
#
_cell.length_a   1.000
_cell.length_b   1.000
_cell.length_c   1.000
_cell.angle_alpha   90.00
_cell.angle_beta   90.00
_cell.angle_gamma   90.00
#
_symmetry.space_group_name_H-M   'P 1'
#
loop_
_entity.id
_entity.type
_entity.pdbx_description
1 polymer ?
#
loop_
_entity_poly.entity_id
_entity_poly.type
_entity_poly.pdbx_seq_one_letter_code
_entity_poly.pdbx_strand_id
1 'polypeptide(L)'
;MPSDKDIIFRKIKDYFQKSNSLTQFEKLLQKNNIKTYHRNGKLTGVYYRKRKYRFKHSLGIDLQLLLLKDKTQERFASLQRQRNQQDLDRSNDIER
;
A
#
# COMPACT_ATOMS: atom_id res chain seq x y z
N MET A 1 -18.62 18.53 17.27
CA MET A 1 -17.17 18.25 17.34
C MET A 1 -16.92 16.80 16.95
N PRO A 2 -16.03 16.51 15.99
CA PRO A 2 -15.67 15.13 15.67
C PRO A 2 -15.01 14.47 16.87
N SER A 3 -15.32 13.20 17.13
CA SER A 3 -14.68 12.46 18.22
C SER A 3 -13.22 12.13 17.88
N ASP A 4 -12.37 11.89 18.88
CA ASP A 4 -10.98 11.45 18.69
C ASP A 4 -10.87 10.24 17.74
N LYS A 5 -11.87 9.36 17.81
CA LYS A 5 -12.00 8.19 16.94
C LYS A 5 -12.18 8.60 15.48
N ASP A 6 -13.04 9.58 15.20
CA ASP A 6 -13.33 10.05 13.84
C ASP A 6 -12.11 10.73 13.23
N ILE A 7 -11.35 11.48 14.04
CA ILE A 7 -10.09 12.11 13.63
C ILE A 7 -9.09 11.03 13.19
N ILE A 8 -8.92 9.97 13.99
CA ILE A 8 -8.01 8.87 13.65
C ILE A 8 -8.49 8.12 12.42
N PHE A 9 -9.80 7.88 12.30
CA PHE A 9 -10.35 7.16 11.15
C PHE A 9 -10.17 7.95 9.86
N ARG A 10 -10.33 9.28 9.92
CA ARG A 10 -10.02 10.17 8.80
C ARG A 10 -8.54 10.13 8.44
N LYS A 11 -7.63 10.23 9.42
CA LYS A 11 -6.18 10.09 9.17
C LYS A 11 -5.82 8.77 8.51
N ILE A 12 -6.42 7.66 8.94
CA ILE A 12 -6.19 6.34 8.34
C ILE A 12 -6.65 6.32 6.87
N LYS A 13 -7.81 6.92 6.56
CA LYS A 13 -8.27 7.08 5.18
C LYS A 13 -7.32 7.94 4.36
N ASP A 14 -6.81 9.04 4.92
CA ASP A 14 -5.85 9.91 4.25
C ASP A 14 -4.53 9.16 3.97
N TYR A 15 -4.05 8.35 4.91
CA TYR A 15 -2.87 7.49 4.69
C TYR A 15 -3.12 6.46 3.60
N PHE A 16 -4.32 5.87 3.56
CA PHE A 16 -4.70 4.92 2.52
C PHE A 16 -4.67 5.59 1.14
N GLN A 17 -5.24 6.78 1.00
CA GLN A 17 -5.23 7.53 -0.26
C GLN A 17 -3.82 7.94 -0.71
N LYS A 18 -2.93 8.27 0.23
CA LYS A 18 -1.52 8.61 -0.04
C LYS A 18 -0.65 7.40 -0.34
N SER A 19 -1.13 6.19 -0.05
CA SER A 19 -0.37 4.96 -0.26
C SER A 19 -0.62 4.40 -1.65
N ASN A 20 0.43 3.87 -2.26
CA ASN A 20 0.33 3.14 -3.53
C ASN A 20 0.53 1.64 -3.36
N SER A 21 1.10 1.21 -2.24
CA SER A 21 1.29 -0.20 -1.89
C SER A 21 0.82 -0.48 -0.47
N LEU A 22 0.59 -1.76 -0.19
CA LEU A 22 0.15 -2.22 1.13
C LEU A 22 1.27 -2.05 2.17
N THR A 23 2.52 -2.23 1.76
CA THR A 23 3.71 -2.00 2.60
C THR A 23 3.89 -0.52 2.95
N GLN A 24 3.67 0.39 2.01
CA GLN A 24 3.74 1.84 2.27
C GLN A 24 2.64 2.26 3.25
N PHE A 25 1.44 1.73 3.08
CA PHE A 25 0.32 1.98 3.98
C PHE A 25 0.63 1.51 5.40
N GLU A 26 1.16 0.30 5.56
CA GLU A 26 1.55 -0.23 6.87
C GLU A 26 2.66 0.61 7.53
N LYS A 27 3.68 1.03 6.77
CA LYS A 27 4.73 1.93 7.27
C LYS A 27 4.17 3.26 7.76
N LEU A 28 3.19 3.84 7.05
CA LEU A 28 2.54 5.08 7.48
C LEU A 28 1.75 4.90 8.79
N LEU A 29 1.05 3.78 8.95
CA LEU A 29 0.35 3.46 10.19
C LEU A 29 1.33 3.33 11.36
N GLN A 30 2.42 2.59 11.18
CA GLN A 30 3.46 2.40 12.19
C GLN A 30 4.15 3.72 12.56
N LYS A 31 4.51 4.55 11.56
CA LYS A 31 5.13 5.87 11.78
C LYS A 31 4.26 6.81 12.63
N ASN A 32 2.94 6.65 12.56
CA ASN A 32 1.97 7.44 13.34
C ASN A 32 1.49 6.73 14.61
N ASN A 33 2.22 5.71 15.08
CA ASN A 33 1.91 4.92 16.29
C ASN A 33 0.52 4.25 16.26
N ILE A 34 -0.01 3.95 15.08
CA ILE A 34 -1.27 3.23 14.92
C ILE A 34 -0.98 1.74 14.93
N LYS A 35 -1.45 1.05 15.97
CA LYS A 35 -1.31 -0.39 16.12
C LYS A 35 -2.10 -1.12 15.03
N THR A 36 -1.44 -1.96 14.26
CA THR A 36 -2.05 -2.76 13.19
C THR A 36 -2.55 -4.10 13.73
N TYR A 37 -3.54 -4.67 13.04
CA TYR A 37 -4.10 -5.98 13.31
C TYR A 37 -3.97 -6.85 12.07
N HIS A 38 -3.28 -7.97 12.23
CA HIS A 38 -3.11 -8.98 11.19
C HIS A 38 -3.91 -10.23 11.50
N ARG A 39 -4.47 -10.84 10.46
CA ARG A 39 -5.12 -12.14 10.51
C ARG A 39 -4.51 -13.02 9.44
N ASN A 40 -4.01 -14.20 9.81
CA ASN A 40 -3.33 -15.13 8.91
C ASN A 40 -2.19 -14.47 8.12
N GLY A 41 -1.38 -13.64 8.82
CA GLY A 41 -0.28 -12.88 8.21
C GLY A 41 -0.71 -11.67 7.35
N LYS A 42 -2.01 -11.42 7.15
CA LYS A 42 -2.51 -10.32 6.31
C LYS A 42 -2.99 -9.15 7.15
N LEU A 43 -2.55 -7.94 6.80
CA LEU A 43 -3.06 -6.70 7.38
C LEU A 43 -4.59 -6.62 7.18
N THR A 44 -5.33 -6.60 8.29
CA THR A 44 -6.81 -6.74 8.28
C THR A 44 -7.50 -5.55 8.96
N GLY A 45 -6.83 -4.88 9.88
CA GLY A 45 -7.39 -3.74 10.60
C GLY A 45 -6.38 -2.96 11.41
N VAL A 46 -6.89 -2.10 12.28
CA VAL A 46 -6.12 -1.39 13.31
C VAL A 46 -6.77 -1.58 14.68
N TYR A 47 -5.97 -1.42 15.71
CA TYR A 47 -6.44 -1.25 17.07
C TYR A 47 -6.60 0.24 17.36
N TYR A 48 -7.75 0.59 17.94
CA TYR A 48 -7.92 1.88 18.58
C TYR A 48 -8.42 1.67 20.01
N ARG A 49 -7.64 2.19 20.97
CA ARG A 49 -7.79 1.89 22.40
C ARG A 49 -7.78 0.37 22.64
N LYS A 50 -8.88 -0.19 23.17
CA LYS A 50 -9.04 -1.63 23.46
C LYS A 50 -9.86 -2.37 22.41
N ARG A 51 -10.19 -1.74 21.27
CA ARG A 51 -11.07 -2.32 20.24
C ARG A 51 -10.36 -2.49 18.90
N LYS A 52 -10.75 -3.55 18.19
CA LYS A 52 -10.30 -3.89 16.83
C LYS A 52 -11.25 -3.27 15.80
N TYR A 53 -10.69 -2.63 14.79
CA TYR A 53 -11.45 -2.05 13.68
C TYR A 53 -10.92 -2.59 12.36
N ARG A 54 -11.77 -3.31 11.63
CA ARG A 54 -11.39 -3.91 10.35
C ARG A 54 -11.43 -2.86 9.24
N PHE A 55 -10.49 -2.89 8.31
CA PHE A 55 -10.46 -1.92 7.20
C PHE A 55 -11.74 -1.97 6.37
N LYS A 56 -12.14 -3.16 5.90
CA LYS A 56 -13.32 -3.33 5.05
C LYS A 56 -14.63 -2.93 5.74
N HIS A 57 -14.89 -3.46 6.93
CA HIS A 57 -16.20 -3.29 7.60
C HIS A 57 -16.30 -2.04 8.46
N SER A 58 -15.23 -1.65 9.16
CA SER A 58 -15.29 -0.54 10.13
C SER A 58 -14.85 0.79 9.53
N LEU A 59 -13.90 0.75 8.59
CA LEU A 59 -13.30 1.95 8.01
C LEU A 59 -13.76 2.20 6.57
N GLY A 60 -14.40 1.23 5.92
CA GLY A 60 -14.79 1.30 4.51
C GLY A 60 -13.58 1.36 3.56
N ILE A 61 -12.44 0.79 3.98
CA ILE A 61 -11.20 0.79 3.23
C ILE A 61 -11.00 -0.61 2.62
N ASP A 62 -10.91 -0.66 1.29
CA ASP A 62 -10.61 -1.89 0.57
C ASP A 62 -9.11 -1.98 0.23
N LEU A 63 -8.39 -2.79 1.00
CA LEU A 63 -6.97 -3.04 0.79
C LEU A 63 -6.66 -3.73 -0.55
N GLN A 64 -7.64 -4.37 -1.20
CA GLN A 64 -7.44 -4.96 -2.52
C GLN A 64 -7.08 -3.91 -3.58
N LEU A 65 -7.54 -2.67 -3.41
CA LEU A 65 -7.19 -1.57 -4.32
C LEU A 65 -5.70 -1.24 -4.27
N LEU A 66 -5.07 -1.32 -3.08
CA LEU A 66 -3.62 -1.13 -2.96
C LEU A 66 -2.85 -2.30 -3.56
N LEU A 67 -3.34 -3.54 -3.39
CA LEU A 67 -2.71 -4.71 -4.02
C LEU A 67 -2.75 -4.64 -5.56
N LEU A 68 -3.84 -4.11 -6.12
CA LEU A 68 -3.97 -3.94 -7.56
C LEU A 68 -2.98 -2.88 -8.09
N LYS A 69 -2.83 -1.76 -7.37
CA LYS A 69 -1.85 -0.73 -7.68
C LYS A 69 -0.42 -1.28 -7.65
N ASP A 70 -0.07 -2.05 -6.61
CA ASP A 70 1.25 -2.66 -6.45
C ASP A 70 1.61 -3.54 -7.65
N LYS A 71 0.73 -4.48 -8.00
CA LYS A 71 0.93 -5.39 -9.15
C LYS A 71 1.07 -4.65 -10.47
N THR A 72 0.32 -3.57 -10.64
CA THR A 72 0.38 -2.75 -11.85
C THR A 72 1.74 -2.06 -11.95
N GLN A 73 2.22 -1.47 -10.85
CA GLN A 73 3.53 -0.84 -10.79
C GLN A 73 4.67 -1.83 -11.06
N GLU A 74 4.63 -3.02 -10.45
CA GLU A 74 5.61 -4.08 -10.70
C GLU A 74 5.66 -4.48 -12.18
N ARG A 75 4.49 -4.66 -12.82
CA ARG A 75 4.39 -5.01 -14.23
C ARG A 75 4.93 -3.92 -15.15
N PHE A 76 4.65 -2.66 -14.88
CA PHE A 76 5.22 -1.54 -15.64
C PHE A 76 6.75 -1.49 -15.49
N ALA A 77 7.26 -1.67 -14.27
CA ALA A 77 8.69 -1.70 -14.00
C ALA A 77 9.41 -2.88 -14.66
N SER A 78 8.76 -4.05 -14.79
CA SER A 78 9.35 -5.18 -15.52
C SER A 78 9.39 -4.94 -17.02
N LEU A 79 8.35 -4.34 -17.60
CA LEU A 79 8.30 -4.00 -19.02
C LEU A 79 9.35 -2.96 -19.42
N GLN A 80 9.57 -1.94 -18.59
CA GLN A 80 10.65 -0.96 -18.81
C GLN A 80 12.03 -1.61 -18.79
N ARG A 81 12.28 -2.52 -17.83
CA ARG A 81 13.54 -3.26 -17.76
C ARG A 81 13.80 -4.09 -19.01
N GLN A 82 12.76 -4.77 -19.53
CA GLN A 82 12.88 -5.54 -20.78
C GLN A 82 13.22 -4.66 -21.99
N ARG A 83 12.62 -3.46 -22.11
CA ARG A 83 12.95 -2.53 -23.18
C ARG A 83 14.39 -2.04 -23.11
N ASN A 84 14.82 -1.60 -21.93
CA ASN A 84 16.19 -1.13 -21.74
C ASN A 84 17.22 -2.22 -22.04
N GLN A 85 16.90 -3.48 -21.72
CA GLN A 85 17.76 -4.61 -22.02
C GLN A 85 17.82 -4.92 -23.52
N GLN A 86 16.68 -4.86 -24.23
CA GLN A 86 16.66 -4.98 -25.69
C GLN A 86 17.42 -3.87 -26.40
N ASP A 87 17.36 -2.63 -25.89
CA ASP A 87 18.11 -1.51 -26.45
C ASP A 87 19.63 -1.70 -26.24
N LEU A 88 20.05 -2.16 -25.05
CA LEU A 88 21.45 -2.50 -24.76
C LEU A 88 21.97 -3.64 -25.64
N ASP A 89 21.18 -4.69 -25.83
CA ASP A 89 21.56 -5.83 -26.68
C ASP A 89 21.74 -5.39 -28.14
N ARG A 90 20.84 -4.53 -28.65
CA ARG A 90 20.95 -3.96 -30.00
C ARG A 90 22.15 -3.03 -30.17
N SER A 91 22.51 -2.25 -29.17
CA SER A 91 23.70 -1.39 -29.23
C SER A 91 25.00 -2.21 -29.27
N ASN A 92 25.08 -3.32 -28.53
CA ASN A 92 26.24 -4.19 -28.52
C ASN A 92 26.46 -4.94 -29.85
N ASP A 93 25.40 -5.24 -30.60
CA ASP A 93 25.49 -5.88 -31.92
C ASP A 93 25.95 -4.92 -33.03
N ILE A 94 25.90 -3.60 -32.82
CA ILE A 94 26.34 -2.59 -33.80
C ILE A 94 27.84 -2.27 -33.67
N GLU A 95 28.45 -2.50 -32.50
CA GLU A 95 29.88 -2.24 -32.23
C GLU A 95 30.81 -3.43 -32.50
N ARG A 96 30.28 -4.56 -33.00
CA ARG A 96 31.04 -5.76 -33.42
C ARG A 96 31.12 -5.90 -34.93
#